data_AF-V8N8J8-F1
#
_entry.id   AF-V8N8J8-F1
#
_cell.length_a   1.000
_cell.length_b   1.000
_cell.length_c   1.000
_cell.angle_alpha   90.00
_cell.angle_beta   90.00
_cell.angle_gamma   90.00
#
_symmetry.space_group_name_H-M   'P 1'
#
loop_
_entity.id
_entity.type
_entity.pdbx_description
1 polymer ?
#
loop_
_entity_poly.entity_id
_entity_poly.type
_entity_poly.pdbx_seq_one_letter_code
_entity_poly.pdbx_strand_id
1 'polypeptide(L)'
;MFSAIKTLHQGVDVCINNAGLARPEPLLSGKTEGWRTMIDVNILAVSICTRETYQSMKERNIDDGHIININSMSGHRVVPESVVHFYSATKYAVTALTEGLRQELREAKTHIRATCISPGLVETGFAFKLHDNDPERAAATYESIRVVS
;
A
#
# COMPACT_ATOMS: atom_id res chain seq x y z
N MET A 1 2.10 -16.01 9.04
CA MET A 1 1.12 -15.04 9.58
C MET A 1 -0.31 -15.55 9.47
N PHE A 2 -0.91 -15.67 8.28
CA PHE A 2 -2.33 -16.10 8.12
C PHE A 2 -2.65 -17.47 8.75
N SER A 3 -1.74 -18.43 8.71
CA SER A 3 -1.88 -19.71 9.44
C SER A 3 -2.10 -19.51 10.95
N ALA A 4 -1.30 -18.65 11.59
CA ALA A 4 -1.47 -18.34 13.01
C ALA A 4 -2.80 -17.62 13.30
N ILE A 5 -3.22 -16.70 12.43
CA ILE A 5 -4.53 -16.01 12.57
C ILE A 5 -5.67 -17.03 12.48
N LYS A 6 -5.61 -17.96 11.52
CA LYS A 6 -6.61 -19.02 11.38
C LYS A 6 -6.72 -19.87 12.64
N THR A 7 -5.58 -20.26 13.23
CA THR A 7 -5.56 -21.06 14.46
C THR A 7 -6.07 -20.29 15.68
N LEU A 8 -5.69 -19.02 15.84
CA LEU A 8 -5.94 -18.25 17.06
C LEU A 8 -7.25 -17.46 17.03
N HIS A 9 -7.72 -17.08 15.84
CA HIS A 9 -8.81 -16.11 15.63
C HIS A 9 -9.77 -16.52 14.51
N GLN A 10 -9.74 -17.78 14.07
CA GLN A 10 -10.58 -18.37 13.02
C GLN A 10 -10.32 -17.86 11.60
N GLY A 11 -9.97 -16.59 11.40
CA GLY A 11 -9.63 -16.04 10.08
C GLY A 11 -9.60 -14.52 10.04
N VAL A 12 -9.67 -13.96 8.83
CA VAL A 12 -9.61 -12.52 8.57
C VAL A 12 -10.86 -12.05 7.82
N ASP A 13 -11.62 -11.13 8.41
CA ASP A 13 -12.82 -10.52 7.79
C ASP A 13 -12.55 -9.10 7.26
N VAL A 14 -11.48 -8.47 7.74
CA VAL A 14 -11.03 -7.15 7.28
C VAL A 14 -9.52 -7.17 7.13
N CYS A 15 -9.02 -6.74 5.98
CA CYS A 15 -7.59 -6.58 5.73
C CYS A 15 -7.28 -5.12 5.37
N ILE A 16 -6.31 -4.54 6.07
CA ILE A 16 -5.79 -3.20 5.75
C ILE A 16 -4.35 -3.36 5.28
N ASN A 17 -4.16 -3.30 3.97
CA ASN A 17 -2.84 -3.29 3.35
C ASN A 17 -2.22 -1.88 3.49
N ASN A 18 -1.70 -1.60 4.68
CA ASN A 18 -1.12 -0.30 5.04
C ASN A 18 0.40 -0.23 4.86
N ALA A 19 1.10 -1.36 5.02
CA ALA A 19 2.56 -1.37 4.95
C ALA A 19 3.04 -0.84 3.58
N GLY A 20 3.94 0.14 3.61
CA GLY A 20 4.49 0.76 2.42
C GLY A 20 5.73 1.57 2.74
N LEU A 21 6.60 1.72 1.74
CA LEU A 21 7.83 2.52 1.84
C LEU A 21 8.19 3.16 0.51
N ALA A 22 9.04 4.17 0.56
CA ALA A 22 9.76 4.69 -0.60
C ALA A 22 11.26 4.61 -0.34
N ARG A 23 12.05 4.42 -1.40
CA ARG A 23 13.51 4.56 -1.39
C ARG A 23 13.89 5.68 -2.36
N PRO A 24 14.90 6.51 -2.03
CA PRO A 24 15.27 7.66 -2.85
C PRO A 24 16.10 7.21 -4.07
N GLU A 25 15.47 6.45 -4.97
CA GLU A 25 16.12 5.78 -6.09
C GLU A 25 15.54 6.28 -7.42
N PRO A 26 16.09 7.38 -7.99
CA PRO A 26 15.62 7.97 -9.24
C PRO A 26 15.67 7.01 -10.43
N LEU A 27 14.78 7.18 -11.41
CA LEU A 27 14.72 6.28 -12.57
C LEU A 27 16.00 6.26 -13.43
N LEU A 28 16.77 7.35 -13.44
CA LEU A 28 17.97 7.47 -14.28
C LEU A 28 19.27 6.97 -13.61
N SER A 29 19.27 6.77 -12.30
CA SER A 29 20.50 6.52 -11.53
C SER A 29 20.30 5.66 -10.26
N GLY A 30 19.07 5.25 -9.97
CA GLY A 30 18.70 4.53 -8.77
C GLY A 30 19.19 3.08 -8.78
N LYS A 31 19.39 2.54 -7.58
CA LYS A 31 19.78 1.15 -7.37
C LYS A 31 18.56 0.24 -7.51
N THR A 32 18.70 -0.79 -8.32
CA THR A 32 17.69 -1.83 -8.52
C THR A 32 17.22 -2.46 -7.21
N GLU A 33 18.09 -2.58 -6.21
CA GLU A 33 17.76 -3.12 -4.88
C GLU A 33 16.62 -2.34 -4.20
N GLY A 34 16.66 -1.00 -4.27
CA GLY A 34 15.62 -0.17 -3.67
C GLY A 34 14.30 -0.25 -4.45
N TRP A 35 14.37 -0.41 -5.77
CA TRP A 35 13.19 -0.70 -6.61
C TRP A 35 12.55 -2.04 -6.27
N ARG A 36 13.35 -3.10 -6.11
CA ARG A 36 12.86 -4.42 -5.66
C ARG A 36 12.21 -4.33 -4.29
N THR A 37 12.87 -3.65 -3.34
CA THR A 37 12.30 -3.43 -1.99
C THR A 37 10.94 -2.75 -2.05
N MET A 38 10.77 -1.73 -2.91
CA MET A 38 9.48 -1.07 -3.12
C MET A 38 8.44 -1.97 -3.78
N ILE A 39 8.82 -2.80 -4.77
CA ILE A 39 7.93 -3.78 -5.39
C ILE A 39 7.47 -4.82 -4.35
N ASP A 40 8.41 -5.38 -3.59
CA ASP A 40 8.15 -6.44 -2.62
C ASP A 40 7.12 -6.01 -1.58
N VAL A 41 7.25 -4.79 -1.06
CA VAL A 41 6.34 -4.28 -0.02
C VAL A 41 5.08 -3.65 -0.62
N ASN A 42 5.21 -2.72 -1.57
CA ASN A 42 4.08 -1.90 -2.01
C ASN A 42 3.17 -2.62 -3.01
N ILE A 43 3.65 -3.69 -3.65
CA ILE A 43 2.90 -4.43 -4.68
C ILE A 43 2.73 -5.89 -4.26
N LEU A 44 3.83 -6.64 -4.10
CA LEU A 44 3.74 -8.08 -3.88
C LEU A 44 3.11 -8.42 -2.54
N ALA A 45 3.54 -7.79 -1.44
CA ALA A 45 2.94 -8.03 -0.14
C ALA A 45 1.45 -7.64 -0.10
N VAL A 46 1.06 -6.54 -0.76
CA VAL A 46 -0.35 -6.13 -0.91
C VAL A 46 -1.16 -7.21 -1.63
N SER A 47 -0.65 -7.72 -2.76
CA SER A 47 -1.32 -8.78 -3.54
C SER A 47 -1.39 -10.10 -2.77
N ILE A 48 -0.33 -10.48 -2.06
CA ILE A 48 -0.30 -11.70 -1.23
C ILE A 48 -1.32 -11.58 -0.10
N CYS A 49 -1.27 -10.51 0.69
CA CYS A 49 -2.21 -10.31 1.80
C CYS A 49 -3.67 -10.22 1.32
N THR A 50 -3.92 -9.60 0.16
CA THR A 50 -5.24 -9.60 -0.49
C THR A 50 -5.70 -11.02 -0.82
N ARG A 51 -4.86 -11.81 -1.49
CA ARG A 51 -5.18 -13.20 -1.86
C ARG A 51 -5.47 -14.05 -0.62
N GLU A 52 -4.58 -14.02 0.37
CA GLU A 52 -4.74 -14.84 1.59
C GLU A 52 -5.98 -14.41 2.40
N THR A 53 -6.30 -13.11 2.42
CA THR A 53 -7.53 -12.61 3.05
C THR A 53 -8.77 -13.14 2.35
N TYR A 54 -8.81 -13.05 1.02
CA TYR A 54 -9.94 -13.58 0.24
C TYR A 54 -10.09 -15.09 0.44
N GLN A 55 -9.00 -15.87 0.43
CA GLN A 55 -9.07 -17.31 0.71
C GLN A 55 -9.59 -17.58 2.12
N SER A 56 -9.14 -16.81 3.12
CA SER A 56 -9.66 -16.93 4.49
C SER A 56 -11.16 -16.66 4.58
N MET A 57 -11.67 -15.63 3.90
CA MET A 57 -13.11 -15.34 3.83
C MET A 57 -13.88 -16.47 3.14
N LYS A 58 -13.38 -16.90 1.98
CA LYS A 58 -13.99 -17.95 1.15
C LYS A 58 -14.11 -19.27 1.89
N GLU A 59 -13.05 -19.73 2.56
CA GLU A 59 -13.05 -20.97 3.34
C GLU A 59 -14.08 -20.98 4.48
N ARG A 60 -14.48 -19.80 4.95
CA ARG A 60 -15.42 -19.61 6.07
C ARG A 60 -16.81 -19.14 5.63
N ASN A 61 -17.04 -19.02 4.32
CA ASN A 61 -18.28 -18.49 3.74
C ASN A 61 -18.63 -17.07 4.22
N ILE A 62 -17.62 -16.23 4.42
CA ILE A 62 -17.81 -14.79 4.69
C ILE A 62 -18.05 -14.07 3.37
N ASP A 63 -19.16 -13.33 3.28
CA ASP A 63 -19.58 -12.67 2.05
C ASP A 63 -19.62 -11.13 2.17
N ASP A 64 -19.36 -10.57 3.35
CA ASP A 64 -19.46 -9.13 3.65
C ASP A 64 -18.13 -8.51 4.14
N GLY A 65 -17.03 -9.22 3.92
CA GLY A 65 -15.68 -8.78 4.28
C GLY A 65 -15.19 -7.52 3.55
N HIS A 66 -14.06 -6.95 3.97
CA HIS A 66 -13.51 -5.73 3.35
C HIS A 66 -11.99 -5.77 3.25
N ILE A 67 -11.47 -5.53 2.04
CA ILE A 67 -10.04 -5.32 1.78
C ILE A 67 -9.80 -3.84 1.45
N ILE A 68 -8.94 -3.20 2.24
CA ILE A 68 -8.62 -1.77 2.15
C ILE A 68 -7.12 -1.61 1.83
N ASN A 69 -6.81 -1.01 0.69
CA ASN A 69 -5.45 -0.75 0.26
C ASN A 69 -5.07 0.71 0.53
N ILE A 70 -3.98 0.95 1.28
CA ILE A 70 -3.47 2.30 1.48
C ILE A 70 -2.62 2.69 0.28
N ASN A 71 -3.22 3.50 -0.58
CA ASN A 71 -2.62 4.07 -1.77
C ASN A 71 -1.98 5.44 -1.42
N SER A 72 -1.98 6.38 -2.36
CA SER A 72 -1.47 7.74 -2.20
C SER A 72 -2.03 8.61 -3.32
N MET A 73 -2.01 9.93 -3.15
CA MET A 73 -2.15 10.86 -4.29
C MET A 73 -1.10 10.58 -5.39
N SER A 74 0.09 10.06 -5.04
CA SER A 74 1.10 9.60 -6.01
C SER A 74 0.66 8.41 -6.87
N GLY A 75 -0.44 7.73 -6.51
CA GLY A 75 -1.06 6.70 -7.34
C GLY A 75 -2.01 7.25 -8.42
N HIS A 76 -2.17 8.58 -8.46
CA HIS A 76 -3.07 9.30 -9.38
C HIS A 76 -2.39 10.45 -10.11
N ARG A 77 -1.18 10.84 -9.71
CA ARG A 77 -0.33 11.83 -10.39
C ARG A 77 1.15 11.55 -10.11
N VAL A 78 2.01 11.94 -11.03
CA VAL A 78 3.46 11.91 -10.83
C VAL A 78 3.93 13.33 -10.56
N VAL A 79 4.47 13.57 -9.36
CA VAL A 79 5.09 14.86 -9.01
C VAL A 79 6.49 14.93 -9.61
N PRO A 80 7.00 16.11 -10.00
CA PRO A 80 8.33 16.29 -10.57
C PRO A 80 9.43 16.23 -9.50
N GLU A 81 9.46 15.13 -8.72
CA GLU A 81 10.45 14.83 -7.70
C GLU A 81 11.02 13.44 -7.95
N SER A 82 12.25 13.39 -8.46
CA SER A 82 12.85 12.17 -9.02
C SER A 82 12.95 11.02 -8.02
N VAL A 83 13.19 11.32 -6.74
CA VAL A 83 13.34 10.34 -5.66
C VAL A 83 12.04 9.57 -5.35
N VAL A 84 10.87 10.06 -5.79
CA VAL A 84 9.58 9.40 -5.59
C VAL A 84 8.92 8.91 -6.87
N HIS A 85 9.57 9.01 -8.03
CA HIS A 85 9.00 8.55 -9.30
C HIS A 85 8.70 7.04 -9.29
N PHE A 86 9.65 6.22 -8.83
CA PHE A 86 9.43 4.77 -8.74
C PHE A 86 8.37 4.42 -7.68
N TYR A 87 8.36 5.12 -6.54
CA TYR A 87 7.29 5.00 -5.55
C TYR A 87 5.91 5.30 -6.17
N SER A 88 5.81 6.37 -6.96
CA SER A 88 4.57 6.74 -7.67
C SER A 88 4.11 5.61 -8.59
N ALA A 89 5.02 4.99 -9.35
CA ALA A 89 4.71 3.80 -10.16
C ALA A 89 4.13 2.65 -9.31
N THR A 90 4.68 2.38 -8.12
CA THR A 90 4.12 1.36 -7.23
C THR A 90 2.71 1.71 -6.73
N LYS A 91 2.42 2.99 -6.50
CA LYS A 91 1.08 3.44 -6.08
C LYS A 91 0.07 3.44 -7.23
N TYR A 92 0.51 3.70 -8.47
CA TYR A 92 -0.31 3.46 -9.66
C TYR A 92 -0.66 1.97 -9.82
N ALA A 93 0.28 1.07 -9.52
CA ALA A 93 -0.01 -0.36 -9.50
C ALA A 93 -1.08 -0.70 -8.44
N VAL A 94 -1.02 -0.11 -7.25
CA VAL A 94 -2.07 -0.28 -6.22
C VAL A 94 -3.43 0.24 -6.69
N THR A 95 -3.48 1.35 -7.43
CA THR A 95 -4.72 1.85 -8.06
C THR A 95 -5.32 0.79 -8.98
N ALA A 96 -4.52 0.27 -9.92
CA ALA A 96 -4.97 -0.75 -10.87
C ALA A 96 -5.36 -2.07 -10.19
N LEU A 97 -4.55 -2.54 -9.23
CA LEU A 97 -4.81 -3.76 -8.47
C LEU A 97 -6.10 -3.69 -7.67
N THR A 98 -6.40 -2.52 -7.07
CA THR A 98 -7.63 -2.35 -6.29
C THR A 98 -8.87 -2.42 -7.19
N GLU A 99 -8.81 -1.80 -8.38
CA GLU A 99 -9.90 -1.89 -9.35
C GLU A 99 -10.04 -3.31 -9.92
N GLY A 100 -8.93 -3.98 -10.22
CA GLY A 100 -8.93 -5.39 -10.62
C GLY A 100 -9.57 -6.30 -9.56
N LEU A 101 -9.17 -6.14 -8.30
CA LEU A 101 -9.76 -6.88 -7.17
C LEU A 101 -11.27 -6.68 -7.09
N ARG A 102 -11.75 -5.43 -7.23
CA ARG A 102 -13.20 -5.14 -7.23
C ARG A 102 -13.93 -5.91 -8.34
N GLN A 103 -13.32 -6.07 -9.51
CA GLN A 103 -13.88 -6.82 -10.63
C GLN A 103 -13.89 -8.33 -10.35
N GLU A 104 -12.80 -8.87 -9.83
CA GLU A 104 -12.69 -10.30 -9.44
C GLU A 104 -13.72 -10.68 -8.36
N LEU A 105 -13.91 -9.84 -7.34
CA LEU A 105 -14.90 -10.07 -6.27
C LEU A 105 -16.34 -10.08 -6.80
N ARG A 106 -16.62 -9.22 -7.79
CA ARG A 106 -17.92 -9.19 -8.49
C ARG A 106 -18.11 -10.43 -9.36
N GLU A 107 -17.08 -10.86 -10.09
CA GLU A 107 -17.13 -12.08 -10.90
C GLU A 107 -17.37 -13.33 -10.02
N ALA A 108 -16.74 -13.37 -8.85
CA ALA A 108 -16.97 -14.39 -7.83
C ALA A 108 -18.37 -14.30 -7.16
N LYS A 109 -19.19 -13.31 -7.52
CA LYS A 109 -20.55 -13.05 -6.98
C LYS A 109 -20.58 -12.87 -5.47
N THR A 110 -19.56 -12.21 -4.92
CA THR A 110 -19.48 -11.90 -3.49
C THR A 110 -19.94 -10.46 -3.20
N HIS A 111 -20.32 -10.19 -1.96
CA HIS A 111 -20.54 -8.83 -1.44
C HIS A 111 -19.30 -8.28 -0.71
N ILE A 112 -18.15 -8.98 -0.80
CA ILE A 112 -16.87 -8.54 -0.26
C ILE A 112 -16.46 -7.26 -0.97
N ARG A 113 -15.99 -6.29 -0.18
CA ARG A 113 -15.66 -4.94 -0.67
C ARG A 113 -14.16 -4.79 -0.89
N ALA A 114 -13.80 -4.02 -1.91
CA ALA A 114 -12.46 -3.53 -2.14
C ALA A 114 -12.46 -2.00 -2.13
N THR A 115 -11.51 -1.38 -1.44
CA THR A 115 -11.38 0.08 -1.40
C THR A 115 -9.91 0.47 -1.37
N CYS A 116 -9.57 1.62 -1.94
CA CYS A 116 -8.29 2.26 -1.66
C CYS A 116 -8.50 3.64 -1.06
N ILE A 117 -7.58 4.03 -0.17
CA ILE A 117 -7.50 5.37 0.40
C ILE A 117 -6.25 6.03 -0.17
N SER A 118 -6.36 7.27 -0.66
CA SER A 118 -5.26 7.98 -1.31
C SER A 118 -4.90 9.28 -0.57
N PRO A 119 -4.15 9.21 0.53
CA PRO A 119 -3.73 10.40 1.25
C PRO A 119 -2.75 11.26 0.44
N GLY A 120 -2.74 12.55 0.74
CA GLY A 120 -1.61 13.44 0.43
C GLY A 120 -0.43 13.17 1.37
N LEU A 121 0.33 14.22 1.69
CA LEU A 121 1.36 14.14 2.72
C LEU A 121 0.72 13.99 4.10
N VAL A 122 1.21 13.03 4.89
CA VAL A 122 0.75 12.73 6.25
C VAL A 122 1.97 12.57 7.15
N GLU A 123 1.99 13.30 8.27
CA GLU A 123 3.09 13.28 9.24
C GLU A 123 3.18 11.92 9.93
N THR A 124 4.17 11.13 9.50
CA THR A 124 4.44 9.76 9.99
C THR A 124 5.93 9.48 9.89
N GLY A 125 6.37 8.30 10.32
CA GLY A 125 7.74 7.83 10.08
C GLY A 125 8.10 7.57 8.60
N PHE A 126 7.22 7.88 7.64
CA PHE A 126 7.45 7.65 6.21
C PHE A 126 8.62 8.49 5.67
N ALA A 127 8.64 9.80 5.96
CA ALA A 127 9.70 10.68 5.48
C ALA A 127 11.08 10.27 6.03
N PHE A 128 11.14 9.82 7.29
CA PHE A 128 12.37 9.31 7.91
C PHE A 128 12.87 8.01 7.28
N LYS A 129 12.00 7.19 6.70
CA LYS A 129 12.40 6.00 5.94
C LYS A 129 12.85 6.33 4.52
N LEU A 130 12.27 7.37 3.92
CA LEU A 130 12.65 7.86 2.59
C LEU A 130 14.01 8.58 2.64
N HIS A 131 14.24 9.36 3.70
CA HIS A 131 15.45 10.14 3.94
C HIS A 131 16.21 9.56 5.14
N ASP A 132 16.47 8.25 5.13
CA ASP A 132 17.12 7.54 6.25
C ASP A 132 18.53 8.07 6.57
N ASN A 133 19.22 8.63 5.58
CA ASN A 133 20.53 9.25 5.73
C ASN A 133 20.48 10.79 5.91
N ASP A 134 19.29 11.39 5.96
CA ASP A 134 19.10 12.85 6.04
C ASP A 134 17.88 13.21 6.91
N PRO A 135 18.01 13.16 8.25
CA PRO A 135 16.92 13.42 9.19
C PRO A 135 16.37 14.85 9.11
N GLU A 136 17.20 15.83 8.76
CA GLU A 136 16.79 17.22 8.59
C GLU A 136 15.82 17.35 7.41
N ARG A 137 16.15 16.72 6.27
CA ARG A 137 15.25 16.65 5.12
C ARG A 137 13.96 15.87 5.41
N ALA A 138 14.04 14.82 6.23
CA ALA A 138 12.86 14.09 6.69
C ALA A 138 11.90 14.99 7.47
N ALA A 139 12.41 15.80 8.40
CA ALA A 139 11.62 16.75 9.18
C ALA A 139 11.05 17.88 8.30
N ALA A 140 11.86 18.43 7.39
CA ALA A 140 11.47 19.51 6.48
C ALA A 140 10.30 19.13 5.56
N THR A 141 10.11 17.83 5.28
CA THR A 141 8.99 17.33 4.44
C THR A 141 7.62 17.77 4.97
N TYR A 142 7.47 17.95 6.28
CA TYR A 142 6.20 18.27 6.92
C TYR A 142 6.02 19.75 7.29
N GLU A 143 7.04 20.59 7.16
CA GLU A 143 6.98 22.01 7.55
C GLU A 143 5.89 22.81 6.83
N SER A 144 5.58 22.42 5.58
CA SER A 144 4.54 23.05 4.76
C SER A 144 3.11 22.66 5.16
N ILE A 145 2.95 21.72 6.08
CA ILE A 145 1.66 21.17 6.50
C ILE A 145 1.53 21.39 8.00
N ARG A 146 1.23 22.63 8.38
CA ARG A 146 0.82 22.89 9.77
C ARG A 146 -0.52 22.21 10.00
N VAL A 147 -0.52 21.18 10.84
CA VAL A 147 -1.75 20.63 11.39
C VAL A 147 -2.40 21.74 12.21
N VAL A 148 -3.63 22.13 11.84
CA VAL A 148 -4.43 23.00 12.69
C VAL A 148 -4.84 22.16 13.89
N SER A 149 -4.11 22.32 14.99
CA SER A 149 -4.45 21.74 16.29
C SER A 149 -5.67 22.41 16.89
#